data_AF-A0A520JMV2-F1
#
_entry.id   AF-A0A520JMV2-F1
#
_cell.length_a   1.000
_cell.length_b   1.000
_cell.length_c   1.000
_cell.angle_alpha   90.00
_cell.angle_beta   90.00
_cell.angle_gamma   90.00
#
_symmetry.space_group_name_H-M   'P 1'
#
loop_
_entity.id
_entity.type
_entity.pdbx_description
1 polymer ?
#
loop_
_entity_poly.entity_id
_entity_poly.type
_entity_poly.pdbx_seq_one_letter_code
_entity_poly.pdbx_strand_id
1 'polypeptide(L)' 'ATIREILDELRLDVRSHDVEAACSATGLHTQTKEFGRGLGDRSCLALAMQLGVPALTADREWKKVKVKGLKVEHIR' A
#
# COMPACT_ATOMS: atom_id res chain seq x y z
N ALA A 1 -23.52 12.51 -7.83
CA ALA A 1 -22.92 11.21 -8.15
C ALA A 1 -22.81 10.39 -6.86
N THR A 2 -23.10 9.09 -6.92
CA THR A 2 -22.82 8.17 -5.80
C THR A 2 -21.31 7.94 -5.66
N ILE A 3 -20.86 7.37 -4.52
CA ILE A 3 -19.44 7.04 -4.31
C ILE A 3 -18.91 6.10 -5.41
N ARG A 4 -19.75 5.16 -5.88
CA ARG A 4 -19.37 4.21 -6.93
C ARG A 4 -19.19 4.90 -8.29
N GLU A 5 -20.11 5.77 -8.66
CA GLU A 5 -20.00 6.55 -9.91
C GLU A 5 -18.70 7.35 -9.97
N ILE A 6 -18.31 8.00 -8.86
CA ILE A 6 -17.07 8.78 -8.79
C ILE A 6 -15.84 7.87 -8.96
N LEU A 7 -15.84 6.67 -8.35
CA LEU A 7 -14.72 5.74 -8.48
C LEU A 7 -14.59 5.18 -9.89
N ASP A 8 -15.72 4.90 -10.55
CA ASP A 8 -15.74 4.38 -11.92
C ASP A 8 -15.16 5.39 -12.93
N GLU A 9 -15.38 6.70 -12.72
CA GLU A 9 -14.83 7.76 -13.56
C GLU A 9 -13.30 7.86 -13.50
N LEU A 10 -12.68 7.49 -12.38
CA LEU A 10 -11.23 7.57 -12.19
C LEU A 10 -10.45 6.47 -12.93
N ARG A 11 -11.13 5.47 -13.49
CA ARG A 11 -10.53 4.33 -14.21
C ARG A 11 -9.44 3.62 -13.39
N LEU A 12 -9.65 3.52 -12.08
CA LEU A 12 -8.74 2.84 -11.18
C LEU A 12 -9.02 1.34 -11.19
N ASP A 13 -7.97 0.54 -11.12
CA ASP A 13 -8.08 -0.87 -10.76
C ASP A 13 -8.29 -0.97 -9.24
N VAL A 14 -9.54 -1.12 -8.81
CA VAL A 14 -9.91 -1.21 -7.40
C VAL A 14 -9.74 -2.64 -6.90
N ARG A 15 -8.84 -2.83 -5.92
CA ARG A 15 -8.60 -4.12 -5.27
C ARG A 15 -9.25 -4.18 -3.90
N SER A 16 -9.97 -5.27 -3.62
CA SER A 16 -10.58 -5.52 -2.32
C SER A 16 -9.51 -5.72 -1.24
N HIS A 17 -9.80 -5.24 -0.02
CA HIS A 17 -8.99 -5.53 1.16
C HIS A 17 -9.67 -6.63 1.99
N ASP A 18 -9.51 -7.87 1.56
CA ASP A 18 -10.06 -9.05 2.24
C ASP A 18 -9.16 -9.54 3.39
N VAL A 19 -9.50 -10.70 3.96
CA VAL A 19 -8.78 -11.29 5.09
C VAL A 19 -7.32 -11.58 4.74
N GLU A 20 -7.04 -12.08 3.53
CA GLU A 20 -5.67 -12.40 3.10
C GLU A 20 -4.84 -11.11 2.95
N ALA A 21 -5.45 -10.07 2.38
CA ALA A 21 -4.83 -8.75 2.28
C ALA A 21 -4.56 -8.14 3.67
N ALA A 22 -5.48 -8.31 4.62
CA ALA A 22 -5.32 -7.84 6.00
C ALA A 22 -4.20 -8.59 6.75
N CYS A 23 -4.12 -9.92 6.58
CA CYS A 23 -3.02 -10.74 7.11
C CYS A 23 -1.68 -10.32 6.52
N SER A 24 -1.61 -10.13 5.19
CA SER A 24 -0.41 -9.68 4.48
C SER A 24 0.07 -8.31 4.97
N ALA A 25 -0.85 -7.36 5.12
CA ALA A 25 -0.56 -6.04 5.68
C ALA A 25 -0.03 -6.13 7.11
N THR A 26 -0.65 -6.95 7.96
CA THR A 26 -0.24 -7.12 9.36
C THR A 26 1.15 -7.76 9.48
N GLY A 27 1.52 -8.66 8.57
CA GLY A 27 2.86 -9.25 8.50
C GLY A 27 4.00 -8.24 8.29
N LEU A 28 3.70 -7.04 7.81
CA LEU A 28 4.66 -5.95 7.64
C LEU A 28 4.79 -5.05 8.89
N HIS A 29 4.02 -5.29 9.94
CA HIS A 29 3.94 -4.38 11.09
C HIS A 29 5.31 -4.11 11.73
N THR A 30 6.07 -5.17 12.05
CA THR A 30 7.35 -5.03 12.73
C THR A 30 8.37 -4.20 11.94
N GLN A 31 8.37 -4.33 10.61
CA GLN A 31 9.30 -3.65 9.70
C GLN A 31 8.84 -2.23 9.33
N THR A 32 7.56 -1.91 9.54
CA THR A 32 6.97 -0.64 9.15
C THR A 32 6.55 0.23 10.33
N LYS A 33 6.49 -0.28 11.57
CA LYS A 33 5.92 0.45 12.73
C LYS A 33 6.52 1.85 12.97
N GLU A 34 7.77 2.08 12.58
CA GLU A 34 8.45 3.38 12.74
C GLU A 34 8.22 4.34 11.55
N PHE A 35 7.98 3.81 10.34
CA PHE A 35 8.03 4.57 9.08
C PHE A 35 6.82 4.38 8.15
N GLY A 36 5.89 3.47 8.50
CA GLY A 36 4.61 3.20 7.85
C GLY A 36 3.51 3.37 8.89
N ARG A 37 2.79 4.49 8.78
CA ARG A 37 2.11 5.15 9.90
C ARG A 37 0.72 4.56 10.20
N GLY A 38 0.22 3.60 9.41
CA GLY A 38 -1.10 3.01 9.62
C GLY A 38 -1.37 1.69 8.89
N LEU A 39 -2.56 1.13 9.10
CA LEU A 39 -3.03 -0.05 8.38
C LEU A 39 -3.09 0.22 6.88
N GLY A 40 -3.60 1.38 6.47
CA GLY A 40 -3.69 1.77 5.05
C GLY A 40 -2.34 1.71 4.34
N ASP A 41 -1.29 2.30 4.93
CA ASP A 41 0.07 2.23 4.41
C ASP A 41 0.53 0.78 4.20
N ARG A 42 0.33 -0.07 5.22
CA ARG A 42 0.71 -1.49 5.15
C ARG A 42 -0.09 -2.25 4.10
N SER A 43 -1.38 -1.95 3.94
CA SER A 43 -2.23 -2.53 2.91
C SER A 43 -1.72 -2.18 1.51
N CYS A 44 -1.34 -0.91 1.29
CA CYS A 44 -0.74 -0.47 0.02
C CYS A 44 0.61 -1.15 -0.25
N LEU A 45 1.49 -1.22 0.76
CA LEU A 45 2.80 -1.87 0.63
C LEU A 45 2.66 -3.38 0.37
N ALA A 46 1.76 -4.06 1.07
CA ALA A 46 1.49 -5.48 0.88
C ALA A 46 0.92 -5.77 -0.51
N LEU A 47 -0.04 -4.96 -0.97
CA LEU A 47 -0.60 -5.08 -2.31
C LEU A 47 0.46 -4.90 -3.40
N ALA A 48 1.34 -3.90 -3.25
CA ALA A 48 2.44 -3.69 -4.20
C ALA A 48 3.40 -4.90 -4.26
N MET A 49 3.70 -5.51 -3.11
CA MET A 49 4.49 -6.74 -3.05
C MET A 49 3.78 -7.92 -3.73
N GLN A 50 2.47 -8.09 -3.51
CA GLN A 50 1.68 -9.15 -4.15
C GLN A 50 1.62 -9.00 -5.67
N LEU A 51 1.50 -7.75 -6.16
CA LEU A 51 1.48 -7.43 -7.59
C LEU A 51 2.87 -7.40 -8.24
N GLY A 52 3.95 -7.41 -7.45
CA GLY A 52 5.32 -7.32 -7.95
C GLY A 52 5.70 -5.95 -8.54
N VAL A 53 5.02 -4.88 -8.11
CA VAL A 53 5.19 -3.51 -8.62
C VAL A 53 5.72 -2.56 -7.52
N PRO A 54 6.34 -1.42 -7.86
CA PRO A 54 6.72 -0.43 -6.86
C PRO A 54 5.49 0.25 -6.24
N ALA A 55 5.54 0.50 -4.93
CA ALA A 55 4.59 1.38 -4.26
C ALA A 55 5.01 2.84 -4.47
N LEU A 56 4.18 3.61 -5.16
CA LEU A 56 4.40 5.05 -5.35
C LEU A 56 3.88 5.83 -4.14
N THR A 57 4.65 6.79 -3.65
CA THR A 57 4.23 7.62 -2.51
C THR A 57 4.82 9.01 -2.55
N ALA A 58 4.14 9.97 -1.92
CA ALA A 58 4.69 11.28 -1.58
C ALA A 58 5.24 11.34 -0.13
N ASP A 59 5.07 10.26 0.65
CA ASP A 59 5.60 10.16 2.01
C ASP A 59 7.10 9.83 1.97
N ARG A 60 7.91 10.71 2.57
CA ARG A 60 9.36 10.57 2.65
C ARG A 60 9.80 9.48 3.61
N GLU A 61 9.00 9.18 4.62
CA GLU A 61 9.34 8.19 5.64
C GLU A 61 9.35 6.77 5.06
N TRP A 62 8.52 6.49 4.06
CA TRP A 62 8.48 5.17 3.41
C TRP A 62 9.83 4.77 2.76
N LYS A 63 10.71 5.73 2.41
CA LYS A 63 12.08 5.42 1.94
C LYS A 63 12.92 4.66 2.97
N LYS A 64 12.58 4.81 4.25
CA LYS A 64 13.27 4.20 5.38
C LYS A 64 12.76 2.77 5.66
N VAL A 65 11.62 2.38 5.10
CA VAL A 65 11.09 1.01 5.23
C VAL A 65 12.03 0.02 4.51
N LYS A 66 12.50 -0.99 5.24
CA LYS A 66 13.36 -2.06 4.70
C LYS A 66 12.65 -3.40 4.83
N VAL A 67 12.02 -3.83 3.74
CA VAL A 67 11.36 -5.14 3.62
C VAL A 67 11.89 -5.84 2.38
N LYS A 68 12.27 -7.12 2.49
CA LYS A 68 12.73 -7.91 1.35
C LYS A 68 11.59 -8.06 0.33
N GLY A 69 11.86 -7.74 -0.94
CA GLY A 69 10.89 -7.83 -2.03
C GLY A 69 9.98 -6.59 -2.17
N LEU A 70 10.05 -5.63 -1.26
CA LEU A 70 9.32 -4.37 -1.37
C LEU A 70 10.16 -3.34 -2.14
N LYS A 71 9.55 -2.73 -3.16
CA LYS A 71 10.09 -1.55 -3.86
C LYS A 71 9.20 -0.35 -3.56
N VAL A 72 9.80 0.77 -3.19
CA VAL A 72 9.10 2.03 -2.93
C VAL A 72 9.73 3.12 -3.78
N GLU A 73 8.91 3.87 -4.49
CA GLU A 73 9.32 5.03 -5.27
C GLU A 73 8.64 6.29 -4.75
N HIS A 74 9.45 7.30 -4.49
CA HIS A 74 8.96 8.57 -3.97
C HIS A 74 8.88 9.57 -5.11
N ILE A 75 7.67 10.09 -5.36
CA ILE A 75 7.34 10.82 -6.58
C ILE A 75 7.25 12.34 -6.39
N ARG A 76 7.78 12.90 -5.29
CA ARG A 76 7.66 14.34 -4.97
C ARG A 76 8.89 14.96 -4.30
#